data_AF-A0A9W6RTY6-F1
#
_entry.id   AF-A0A9W6RTY6-F1
#
_cell.length_a   1.000
_cell.length_b   1.000
_cell.length_c   1.000
_cell.angle_alpha   90.00
_cell.angle_beta   90.00
_cell.angle_gamma   90.00
#
_symmetry.space_group_name_H-M   'P 1'
#
loop_
_entity.id
_entity.type
_entity.pdbx_description
1 polymer ?
#
loop_
_entity_poly.entity_id
_entity_poly.type
_entity_poly.pdbx_seq_one_letter_code
_entity_poly.pdbx_strand_id
1 'polypeptide(L)' 'MPNGDPINSSSTFLSIRSWYKQDPAWSKVQSYLNGGAAPTFNYHRFWAQSDIAMAMATYGQLFDQ' A
#
# COMPACT_ATOMS: atom_id res chain seq x y z
N MET A 1 6.42 -18.07 9.32
CA MET A 1 6.93 -16.69 9.11
C MET A 1 7.72 -16.26 10.34
N PRO A 2 8.57 -15.22 10.30
CA PRO A 2 9.39 -14.82 11.45
C PRO A 2 8.58 -14.52 12.73
N ASN A 3 7.33 -14.05 12.60
CA ASN A 3 6.38 -13.82 13.70
C ASN A 3 5.65 -15.09 14.19
N GLY A 4 6.00 -16.29 13.69
CA GLY A 4 5.39 -17.56 14.08
C GLY A 4 4.18 -18.00 13.25
N ASP A 5 3.72 -17.22 12.26
CA ASP A 5 2.58 -17.64 11.43
C ASP A 5 2.91 -18.96 10.68
N PRO A 6 2.05 -20.00 10.76
CA PRO A 6 2.30 -21.30 10.14
C PRO A 6 2.19 -21.20 8.60
N ILE A 7 3.08 -21.91 7.91
CA ILE A 7 3.08 -22.03 6.44
C ILE A 7 2.83 -23.49 6.09
N ASN A 8 1.67 -23.78 5.49
CA ASN A 8 1.27 -25.11 5.04
C ASN A 8 0.32 -25.01 3.82
N SER A 9 -0.21 -26.15 3.35
CA SER A 9 -1.07 -26.23 2.16
C SER A 9 -2.41 -25.49 2.29
N SER A 10 -2.82 -25.12 3.51
CA SER A 10 -4.05 -24.36 3.77
C SER A 10 -3.78 -22.87 4.04
N SER A 11 -2.53 -22.42 3.98
CA SER A 11 -2.17 -21.02 4.22
C SER A 11 -2.76 -20.09 3.16
N THR A 12 -3.24 -18.92 3.59
CA THR A 12 -3.74 -17.85 2.72
C THR A 12 -2.80 -16.65 2.74
N PHE A 13 -3.04 -15.67 1.87
CA PHE A 13 -2.28 -14.41 1.85
C PHE A 13 -2.20 -13.75 3.24
N LEU A 14 -3.34 -13.67 3.94
CA LEU A 14 -3.47 -13.01 5.24
C LEU A 14 -2.96 -13.89 6.39
N SER A 15 -3.11 -15.22 6.32
CA SER A 15 -2.72 -16.10 7.44
C SER A 15 -1.22 -16.11 7.70
N ILE A 16 -0.40 -15.86 6.67
CA ILE A 16 1.06 -15.75 6.78
C ILE A 16 1.55 -14.30 6.94
N ARG A 17 0.63 -13.35 7.08
CA ARG A 17 0.93 -11.93 7.34
C ARG A 17 -0.05 -11.40 8.36
N SER A 18 -0.21 -12.13 9.46
CA SER A 18 -1.24 -11.82 10.48
C SER A 18 -1.11 -10.40 11.04
N TRP A 19 0.11 -9.85 11.03
CA TRP A 19 0.43 -8.48 11.40
C TRP A 19 -0.33 -7.42 10.58
N TYR A 20 -0.80 -7.71 9.35
CA TYR A 20 -1.63 -6.76 8.58
C TYR A 20 -2.92 -6.37 9.30
N LYS A 21 -3.43 -7.23 10.21
CA LYS A 21 -4.61 -6.93 11.03
C LYS A 21 -4.37 -5.81 12.05
N GLN A 22 -3.11 -5.47 12.31
CA GLN A 22 -2.70 -4.39 13.21
C GLN A 22 -2.50 -3.06 12.46
N ASP A 23 -2.60 -3.05 11.12
CA ASP A 23 -2.53 -1.84 10.34
C ASP A 23 -3.69 -0.89 10.73
N PRO A 24 -3.44 0.42 10.96
CA PRO A 24 -4.50 1.36 11.32
C PRO A 24 -5.66 1.43 10.30
N ALA A 25 -5.40 1.09 9.03
CA ALA A 25 -6.40 1.07 7.97
C ALA A 25 -7.07 -0.31 7.78
N TRP A 26 -6.76 -1.32 8.61
CA TRP A 26 -7.35 -2.67 8.51
C TRP A 26 -8.87 -2.66 8.47
N SER A 27 -9.51 -1.76 9.23
CA SER A 27 -10.98 -1.61 9.28
C SER A 27 -11.60 -1.35 7.90
N LYS A 28 -10.93 -0.59 7.02
CA LYS A 28 -11.39 -0.35 5.64
C LYS A 28 -11.38 -1.63 4.81
N VAL A 29 -10.31 -2.41 4.93
CA VAL A 29 -10.17 -3.69 4.23
C VAL A 29 -11.19 -4.69 4.75
N GLN A 30 -11.33 -4.81 6.09
CA GLN A 30 -12.32 -5.70 6.70
C GLN A 30 -13.75 -5.35 6.29
N SER A 31 -14.09 -4.07 6.17
CA SER A 31 -15.41 -3.65 5.68
C SER A 31 -15.70 -4.15 4.27
N TYR A 32 -14.71 -4.12 3.38
CA TYR A 32 -14.85 -4.67 2.03
C TYR A 32 -14.96 -6.19 2.04
N LEU A 33 -14.15 -6.88 2.84
CA LEU A 33 -14.22 -8.33 3.00
C LEU A 33 -15.57 -8.80 3.57
N ASN A 34 -16.24 -7.95 4.36
CA ASN A 34 -17.58 -8.20 4.88
C ASN A 34 -18.71 -7.90 3.87
N GLY A 35 -18.39 -7.65 2.59
CA GLY A 35 -19.36 -7.39 1.53
C GLY A 35 -19.67 -5.92 1.29
N GLY A 36 -18.90 -5.00 1.89
CA GLY A 36 -19.00 -3.56 1.60
C GLY A 36 -18.41 -3.18 0.25
N ALA A 37 -18.41 -1.87 -0.04
CA ALA A 37 -17.80 -1.33 -1.26
C ALA A 37 -16.26 -1.43 -1.23
N ALA A 38 -15.64 -1.46 -2.42
CA ALA A 38 -14.18 -1.47 -2.54
C ALA A 38 -13.56 -0.23 -1.89
N PRO A 39 -12.50 -0.39 -1.06
CA PRO A 39 -11.90 0.72 -0.35
C PRO A 39 -11.02 1.54 -1.28
N THR A 40 -11.01 2.86 -1.09
CA THR A 40 -10.04 3.75 -1.74
C THR A 40 -8.95 4.16 -0.74
N PHE A 41 -7.75 4.37 -1.28
CA PHE A 41 -6.59 4.79 -0.52
C PHE A 41 -5.88 5.91 -1.26
N ASN A 42 -5.47 6.92 -0.50
CA ASN A 42 -4.62 7.99 -1.00
C ASN A 42 -3.17 7.60 -0.70
N TYR A 43 -2.44 7.17 -1.72
CA TYR A 43 -1.06 6.70 -1.59
C TYR A 43 -0.05 7.78 -2.01
N HIS A 44 0.96 7.98 -1.18
CA HIS A 44 2.17 8.74 -1.51
C HIS A 44 3.28 7.77 -1.87
N ARG A 45 3.19 7.15 -3.05
CA ARG A 45 4.23 6.22 -3.51
C ARG A 45 5.52 6.99 -3.74
N PHE A 46 6.59 6.58 -3.07
CA PHE A 46 7.87 7.29 -3.10
C PHE A 46 8.30 7.64 -4.52
N TRP A 47 8.36 6.65 -5.42
CA TRP A 47 8.77 6.86 -6.81
C TRP A 47 7.89 7.88 -7.53
N ALA A 48 6.56 7.84 -7.33
CA ALA A 48 5.66 8.78 -7.99
C ALA A 48 5.82 10.22 -7.43
N GLN A 49 6.11 10.37 -6.14
CA GLN A 49 6.41 11.69 -5.57
C GLN A 49 7.75 12.22 -6.12
N SER A 50 8.76 11.37 -6.21
CA SER A 50 10.06 11.71 -6.80
C SER A 50 9.94 12.08 -8.29
N ASP A 51 9.13 11.35 -9.06
CA ASP A 51 8.90 11.64 -10.48
C ASP A 51 8.29 13.03 -10.68
N ILE A 52 7.31 13.42 -9.85
CA ILE A 52 6.74 14.78 -9.90
C ILE A 52 7.82 15.83 -9.61
N ALA A 53 8.64 15.61 -8.58
CA ALA A 53 9.71 16.54 -8.23
C ALA A 53 10.75 16.66 -9.37
N MET A 54 11.15 15.54 -9.96
CA MET A 54 12.08 15.51 -11.09
C MET A 54 11.49 16.14 -12.35
N ALA A 55 10.20 15.96 -12.61
CA ALA A 55 9.51 16.58 -13.75
C ALA A 55 9.52 18.10 -13.63
N MET A 56 9.23 18.64 -12.44
CA MET A 56 9.28 20.08 -12.18
C MET A 56 10.71 20.63 -12.31
N ALA A 57 11.70 19.93 -11.76
CA ALA A 57 13.10 20.32 -11.89
C ALA A 57 13.58 20.33 -13.35
N THR A 58 13.20 19.29 -14.11
CA THR A 58 13.51 19.19 -15.55
C THR A 58 12.85 20.33 -16.33
N TYR A 59 11.59 20.65 -16.04
CA TYR A 59 10.90 21.77 -16.68
C TYR A 59 11.63 23.09 -16.41
N GLY A 60 11.98 23.37 -15.15
CA GLY A 60 12.72 24.58 -14.78
C GLY A 60 14.10 24.65 -15.46
N GLN A 61 14.81 23.53 -15.59
CA GLN A 61 16.10 23.48 -16.28
C GLN A 61 16.01 23.76 -17.78
N LEU A 62 14.91 23.38 -18.42
CA LEU A 62 14.77 23.45 -19.87
C LEU A 62 14.04 24.71 -20.37
N PHE A 63 13.17 25.31 -19.55
CA PHE A 63 12.22 26.33 -20.03
C PHE A 63 12.07 27.58 -19.15
N ASP A 64 12.57 27.60 -17.91
CA ASP A 64 12.58 28.84 -17.10
C ASP A 64 13.90 29.60 -17.29
N GLN A 65 13.88 30.63 -18.14
CA GLN A 65 14.88 31.70 -18.22
C GLN A 65 14.30 33.02 -17.71
#